data_AF-A0A1S2NVH5-F1
#
_entry.id   AF-A0A1S2NVH5-F1
#
_cell.length_a   1.000
_cell.length_b   1.000
_cell.length_c   1.000
_cell.angle_alpha   90.00
_cell.angle_beta   90.00
_cell.angle_gamma   90.00
#
_symmetry.space_group_name_H-M   'P 1'
#
loop_
_entity.id
_entity.type
_entity.pdbx_description
1 polymer ?
#
loop_
_entity_poly.entity_id
_entity_poly.type
_entity_poly.pdbx_seq_one_letter_code
_entity_poly.pdbx_strand_id
1 'polypeptide(L)'
;MNHRYVSAAAVLASAAALLAATGGSASAGPNAAVGSPAASVKAGSARTTGATSWKPCYLPAGYKHFFKLGSAKNVRGKTVVRVTPETCKVNTSNDEDVVYTPSGAARSLVFASGASVKVLKDTTTVKVTPKWLVNHKLANSPYFYYRVNGHSQITAVEEIYHP
;
A
#
# COMPACT_ATOMS: atom_id res chain seq x y z
N MET A 1 16.87 55.75 0.98
CA MET A 1 18.04 55.35 1.81
C MET A 1 17.53 55.00 3.19
N ASN A 2 17.60 53.73 3.61
CA ASN A 2 17.58 53.27 5.00
C ASN A 2 17.89 51.77 5.00
N HIS A 3 19.17 51.44 5.22
CA HIS A 3 19.66 50.08 5.46
C HIS A 3 19.47 49.71 6.92
N ARG A 4 19.09 48.47 7.23
CA ARG A 4 19.68 47.67 8.32
C ARG A 4 19.65 46.17 7.99
N TYR A 5 20.83 45.63 7.72
CA TYR A 5 21.18 44.22 7.84
C TYR A 5 21.28 43.85 9.33
N VAL A 6 20.86 42.65 9.71
CA VAL A 6 21.42 41.93 10.87
C VAL A 6 21.63 40.47 10.48
N SER A 7 22.89 40.10 10.36
CA SER A 7 23.39 38.72 10.43
C SER A 7 23.60 38.36 11.91
N ALA A 8 23.34 37.11 12.30
CA ALA A 8 23.94 36.51 13.48
C ALA A 8 24.48 35.12 13.11
N ALA A 9 25.74 34.90 13.48
CA ALA A 9 26.58 33.77 13.12
C ALA A 9 26.54 32.65 14.19
N ALA A 10 27.19 31.54 13.83
CA ALA A 10 27.25 30.20 14.44
C ALA A 10 27.84 30.09 15.86
N VAL A 11 27.72 28.92 16.51
CA VAL A 11 28.78 27.89 16.71
C VAL A 11 28.29 26.72 17.60
N LEU A 12 28.89 25.55 17.35
CA LEU A 12 28.71 24.17 17.85
C LEU A 12 28.78 23.94 19.38
N ALA A 13 28.23 22.78 19.81
CA ALA A 13 28.97 21.84 20.66
C ALA A 13 28.38 20.40 20.60
N SER A 14 29.20 19.44 20.16
CA SER A 14 29.01 18.01 20.35
C SER A 14 29.37 17.59 21.78
N ALA A 15 28.66 16.59 22.32
CA ALA A 15 29.25 15.67 23.30
C ALA A 15 28.62 14.27 23.13
N ALA A 16 29.49 13.31 22.83
CA ALA A 16 29.20 11.89 22.81
C ALA A 16 29.20 11.32 24.23
N ALA A 17 28.41 10.27 24.46
CA ALA A 17 28.77 9.24 25.44
C ALA A 17 28.32 7.89 24.88
N LEU A 18 29.31 7.13 24.41
CA LEU A 18 29.20 5.70 24.12
C LEU A 18 29.04 4.92 25.44
N LEU A 19 28.18 3.91 25.44
CA LEU A 19 28.35 2.72 26.26
C LEU A 19 28.48 1.52 25.32
N ALA A 20 29.74 1.19 25.04
CA ALA A 20 30.21 -0.16 24.74
C ALA A 20 30.23 -0.96 26.07
N ALA A 21 30.29 -2.28 26.19
CA ALA A 21 30.38 -3.46 25.35
C ALA A 21 29.78 -4.59 26.24
N THR A 22 29.56 -5.86 25.90
CA THR A 22 30.28 -6.93 25.21
C THR A 22 29.25 -8.07 25.11
N GLY A 23 29.21 -8.99 24.16
CA GLY A 23 30.24 -9.58 23.31
C GLY A 23 29.83 -11.04 23.09
N GLY A 24 30.03 -11.56 21.88
CA GLY A 24 29.87 -12.98 21.60
C GLY A 24 29.27 -13.31 20.23
N SER A 25 29.93 -12.89 19.15
CA SER A 25 29.74 -13.50 17.83
C SER A 25 30.64 -14.73 17.72
N ALA A 26 30.11 -15.85 17.23
CA ALA A 26 30.93 -16.86 16.55
C ALA A 26 30.08 -17.61 15.52
N SER A 27 30.25 -17.22 14.26
CA SER A 27 29.94 -18.07 13.10
C SER A 27 31.26 -18.35 12.39
N ALA A 28 31.76 -19.58 12.49
CA ALA A 28 32.78 -20.17 11.62
C ALA A 28 32.64 -21.71 11.68
N GLY A 29 32.44 -22.36 10.52
CA GLY A 29 32.71 -23.79 10.36
C GLY A 29 34.22 -24.04 10.30
N PRO A 30 34.71 -25.26 10.61
CA PRO A 30 34.93 -26.25 9.56
C PRO A 30 34.66 -27.72 9.96
N ASN A 31 34.68 -28.59 8.96
CA ASN A 31 34.58 -30.06 9.03
C ASN A 31 35.54 -30.72 10.05
N ALA A 32 35.04 -31.67 10.84
CA ALA A 32 35.46 -33.09 10.88
C ALA A 32 35.21 -33.76 12.24
N ALA A 33 34.46 -34.86 12.18
CA ALA A 33 34.42 -36.08 13.02
C ALA A 33 34.93 -36.05 14.47
N VAL A 34 34.08 -36.50 15.41
CA VAL A 34 34.18 -37.82 16.09
C VAL A 34 33.09 -37.92 17.16
N GLY A 35 32.32 -39.02 17.15
CA GLY A 35 31.64 -39.57 18.33
C GLY A 35 30.14 -39.27 18.48
N SER A 36 29.29 -40.03 17.78
CA SER A 36 27.90 -40.26 18.21
C SER A 36 27.87 -40.90 19.61
N PRO A 37 26.83 -40.64 20.41
CA PRO A 37 25.69 -41.55 20.34
C PRO A 37 24.37 -40.82 20.13
N ALA A 38 23.49 -41.52 19.42
CA ALA A 38 22.16 -41.12 19.03
C ALA A 38 21.26 -40.83 20.25
N ALA A 39 20.69 -39.62 20.28
CA ALA A 39 19.45 -39.35 20.97
C ALA A 39 18.46 -38.81 19.93
N SER A 40 17.56 -39.69 19.51
CA SER A 40 16.46 -39.44 18.58
C SER A 40 15.47 -38.45 19.18
N VAL A 41 15.77 -37.16 19.15
CA VAL A 41 14.77 -36.13 19.44
C VAL A 41 13.90 -36.05 18.20
N LYS A 42 12.78 -36.78 18.25
CA LYS A 42 11.64 -36.66 17.35
C LYS A 42 11.43 -35.17 17.06
N ALA A 43 11.70 -34.77 15.81
CA ALA A 43 11.35 -33.45 15.33
C ALA A 43 9.85 -33.28 15.56
N GLY A 44 9.51 -32.58 16.64
CA GLY A 44 8.15 -32.16 16.92
C GLY A 44 7.73 -31.33 15.73
N SER A 45 6.88 -31.94 14.90
CA SER A 45 6.16 -31.29 13.82
C SER A 45 5.73 -29.93 14.33
N ALA A 46 6.35 -28.88 13.79
CA ALA A 46 5.95 -27.51 14.06
C ALA A 46 4.51 -27.41 13.58
N ARG A 47 3.61 -27.50 14.57
CA ARG A 47 2.17 -27.35 14.42
C ARG A 47 1.96 -26.09 13.60
N THR A 48 1.50 -26.25 12.37
CA THR A 48 1.07 -25.16 11.51
C THR A 48 0.07 -24.34 12.33
N THR A 49 0.53 -23.17 12.76
CA THR A 49 -0.28 -22.12 13.36
C THR A 49 -1.53 -21.94 12.50
N GLY A 50 -2.69 -21.98 13.15
CA GLY A 50 -4.00 -21.99 12.51
C GLY A 50 -4.08 -21.00 11.35
N ALA A 51 -4.66 -21.45 10.24
CA ALA A 51 -4.91 -20.58 9.09
C ALA A 51 -5.62 -19.32 9.59
N THR A 52 -4.95 -18.18 9.53
CA THR A 52 -5.63 -16.90 9.73
C THR A 52 -6.73 -16.83 8.69
N SER A 53 -7.98 -16.60 9.12
CA SER A 53 -9.15 -16.52 8.24
C SER A 53 -9.11 -15.33 7.27
N TRP A 54 -7.95 -14.72 7.04
CA TRP A 54 -7.80 -13.52 6.22
C TRP A 54 -6.99 -13.83 4.98
N LYS A 55 -7.57 -13.58 3.80
CA LYS A 55 -6.87 -13.67 2.52
C LYS A 55 -6.76 -12.29 1.87
N PRO A 56 -5.71 -12.03 1.06
CA PRO A 56 -5.67 -10.84 0.23
C PRO A 56 -6.90 -10.77 -0.69
N CYS A 57 -7.44 -9.57 -0.89
CA CYS A 57 -8.50 -9.37 -1.87
C CYS A 57 -7.99 -9.62 -3.29
N TYR A 58 -8.88 -10.03 -4.18
CA TYR A 58 -8.55 -10.20 -5.59
C TYR A 58 -8.10 -8.87 -6.19
N LEU A 59 -6.95 -8.91 -6.88
CA LEU A 59 -6.44 -7.79 -7.66
C LEU A 59 -6.17 -8.30 -9.08
N PRO A 60 -6.88 -7.78 -10.11
CA PRO A 60 -6.68 -8.27 -11.47
C PRO A 60 -5.26 -7.98 -11.98
N ALA A 61 -4.77 -8.84 -12.87
CA ALA A 61 -3.44 -8.69 -13.45
C ALA A 61 -3.27 -7.32 -14.14
N GLY A 62 -2.12 -6.69 -13.90
CA GLY A 62 -1.79 -5.36 -14.44
C GLY A 62 -2.43 -4.18 -13.70
N TYR A 63 -3.34 -4.41 -12.75
CA TYR A 63 -3.81 -3.38 -11.84
C TYR A 63 -2.85 -3.19 -10.66
N LYS A 64 -2.97 -2.03 -10.03
CA LYS A 64 -2.23 -1.60 -8.85
C LYS A 64 -3.18 -1.57 -7.66
N HIS A 65 -2.62 -1.21 -6.50
CA HIS A 65 -3.25 -1.02 -5.21
C HIS A 65 -4.73 -0.66 -5.20
N PHE A 66 -5.34 -0.94 -4.06
CA PHE A 66 -6.67 -0.47 -3.73
C PHE A 66 -6.62 1.01 -3.36
N PHE A 67 -7.72 1.73 -3.54
CA PHE A 67 -7.87 3.06 -2.98
C PHE A 67 -9.33 3.44 -2.83
N LYS A 68 -9.61 4.20 -1.80
CA LYS A 68 -10.89 4.88 -1.62
C LYS A 68 -11.04 6.08 -2.55
N LEU A 69 -12.17 6.18 -3.25
CA LEU A 69 -12.49 7.32 -4.12
C LEU A 69 -13.88 7.87 -3.81
N GLY A 70 -13.94 9.14 -3.37
CA GLY A 70 -15.20 9.87 -3.26
C GLY A 70 -15.60 10.60 -4.54
N SER A 71 -14.67 11.37 -5.10
CA SER A 71 -14.82 12.12 -6.36
C SER A 71 -13.47 12.50 -6.95
N ALA A 72 -13.48 12.92 -8.22
CA ALA A 72 -12.33 13.51 -8.90
C ALA A 72 -12.38 15.05 -8.89
N LYS A 73 -11.27 15.69 -9.23
CA LYS A 73 -11.18 17.15 -9.41
C LYS A 73 -10.79 17.49 -10.84
N ASN A 74 -11.28 18.62 -11.34
CA ASN A 74 -10.73 19.24 -12.53
C ASN A 74 -9.56 20.17 -12.15
N VAL A 75 -8.38 19.95 -12.71
CA VAL A 75 -7.20 20.79 -12.53
C VAL A 75 -6.65 21.15 -13.90
N ARG A 76 -6.78 22.42 -14.30
CA ARG A 76 -6.32 22.94 -15.60
C ARG A 76 -6.81 22.07 -16.77
N GLY A 77 -8.09 21.71 -16.76
CA GLY A 77 -8.72 20.89 -17.80
C GLY A 77 -8.48 19.38 -17.67
N LYS A 78 -7.66 18.93 -16.71
CA LYS A 78 -7.37 17.50 -16.49
C LYS A 78 -8.21 16.95 -15.35
N THR A 79 -8.67 15.70 -15.48
CA THR A 79 -9.31 14.97 -14.37
C THR A 79 -8.24 14.36 -13.50
N VAL A 80 -8.26 14.68 -12.20
CA VAL A 80 -7.24 14.27 -11.22
C VAL A 80 -7.92 13.62 -10.02
N VAL A 81 -7.34 12.52 -9.55
CA VAL A 81 -7.73 11.88 -8.28
C VAL A 81 -6.53 11.81 -7.35
N ARG A 82 -6.78 11.96 -6.06
CA ARG A 82 -5.76 11.75 -5.03
C ARG A 82 -5.88 10.32 -4.52
N VAL A 83 -4.86 9.51 -4.78
CA VAL A 83 -4.80 8.10 -4.47
C VAL A 83 -3.89 7.89 -3.27
N THR A 84 -4.42 7.39 -2.17
CA THR A 84 -3.62 6.75 -1.12
C THR A 84 -3.64 5.24 -1.42
N PRO A 85 -2.50 4.64 -1.80
CA PRO A 85 -2.48 3.22 -2.16
C PRO A 85 -2.72 2.37 -0.91
N GLU A 86 -3.61 1.39 -1.00
CA GLU A 86 -4.00 0.48 0.07
C GLU A 86 -3.80 -0.98 -0.35
N THR A 87 -3.55 -1.84 0.64
CA THR A 87 -3.76 -3.29 0.52
C THR A 87 -5.15 -3.62 1.04
N CYS A 88 -5.70 -4.75 0.60
CA CYS A 88 -7.03 -5.22 0.99
C CYS A 88 -6.93 -6.68 1.43
N LYS A 89 -7.62 -7.02 2.53
CA LYS A 89 -7.85 -8.40 2.97
C LYS A 89 -9.31 -8.61 3.27
N VAL A 90 -9.82 -9.80 2.98
CA VAL A 90 -11.18 -10.24 3.29
C VAL A 90 -11.14 -11.41 4.25
N ASN A 91 -12.07 -11.43 5.20
CA ASN A 91 -12.26 -12.51 6.15
C ASN A 91 -13.04 -13.65 5.50
N THR A 92 -12.40 -14.79 5.29
CA THR A 92 -12.97 -16.00 4.72
C THR A 92 -13.85 -16.77 5.69
N SER A 93 -13.97 -16.36 6.95
CA SER A 93 -14.88 -16.99 7.91
C SER A 93 -16.32 -16.48 7.79
N ASN A 94 -16.52 -15.26 7.30
CA ASN A 94 -17.86 -14.69 7.06
C ASN A 94 -18.04 -14.10 5.65
N ASP A 95 -16.97 -14.03 4.85
CA ASP A 95 -16.94 -13.47 3.49
C ASP A 95 -17.45 -12.01 3.35
N GLU A 96 -17.61 -11.32 4.47
CA GLU A 96 -18.16 -9.96 4.56
C GLU A 96 -17.13 -8.96 5.09
N ASP A 97 -16.32 -9.33 6.08
CA ASP A 97 -15.40 -8.35 6.67
C ASP A 97 -14.23 -8.07 5.74
N VAL A 98 -14.03 -6.80 5.41
CA VAL A 98 -12.94 -6.33 4.57
C VAL A 98 -12.14 -5.26 5.29
N VAL A 99 -10.82 -5.40 5.26
CA VAL A 99 -9.88 -4.43 5.83
C VAL A 99 -9.01 -3.85 4.72
N TYR A 100 -9.03 -2.51 4.63
CA TYR A 100 -8.14 -1.73 3.80
C TYR A 100 -7.04 -1.09 4.64
N THR A 101 -5.78 -1.28 4.27
CA THR A 101 -4.64 -0.73 5.01
C THR A 101 -3.76 0.12 4.08
N PRO A 102 -3.51 1.39 4.41
CA PRO A 102 -2.58 2.22 3.66
C PRO A 102 -1.21 1.56 3.52
N SER A 103 -0.69 1.55 2.29
CA SER A 103 0.54 0.86 1.91
C SER A 103 1.61 1.81 1.38
N GLY A 104 1.31 3.11 1.29
CA GLY A 104 2.26 4.12 0.84
C GLY A 104 1.70 5.54 0.91
N ALA A 105 2.54 6.50 0.54
CA ALA A 105 2.18 7.91 0.51
C ALA A 105 1.13 8.21 -0.57
N ALA A 106 0.24 9.15 -0.26
CA ALA A 106 -0.77 9.60 -1.20
C ALA A 106 -0.17 10.37 -2.39
N ARG A 107 -0.72 10.17 -3.57
CA ARG A 107 -0.27 10.79 -4.83
C ARG A 107 -1.46 11.31 -5.64
N SER A 108 -1.27 12.42 -6.32
CA SER A 108 -2.25 12.93 -7.29
C SER A 108 -1.95 12.33 -8.66
N LEU A 109 -2.93 11.60 -9.22
CA LEU A 109 -2.81 10.96 -10.52
C LEU A 109 -3.81 11.55 -11.51
N VAL A 110 -3.35 11.74 -12.74
CA VAL A 110 -4.17 12.25 -13.86
C VAL A 110 -4.72 11.06 -14.64
N PHE A 111 -5.96 11.15 -15.11
CA PHE A 111 -6.49 10.19 -16.08
C PHE A 111 -5.88 10.42 -17.47
N ALA A 112 -5.42 9.34 -18.09
CA ALA A 112 -5.01 9.33 -19.49
C ALA A 112 -6.22 9.58 -20.41
N SER A 113 -5.96 10.07 -21.62
CA SER A 113 -7.00 10.13 -22.64
C SER A 113 -7.54 8.73 -22.94
N GLY A 114 -8.86 8.59 -23.05
CA GLY A 114 -9.52 7.30 -23.27
C GLY A 114 -9.53 6.34 -22.08
N ALA A 115 -9.12 6.79 -20.88
CA ALA A 115 -9.16 5.95 -19.69
C ALA A 115 -10.57 5.42 -19.39
N SER A 116 -10.65 4.15 -19.00
CA SER A 116 -11.92 3.50 -18.64
C SER A 116 -12.21 3.71 -17.15
N VAL A 117 -13.41 4.15 -16.82
CA VAL A 117 -13.91 4.17 -15.44
C VAL A 117 -15.14 3.29 -15.38
N LYS A 118 -15.14 2.36 -14.44
CA LYS A 118 -16.26 1.48 -14.14
C LYS A 118 -16.68 1.70 -12.70
N VAL A 119 -17.95 2.01 -12.49
CA VAL A 119 -18.55 2.26 -11.18
C VAL A 119 -19.70 1.29 -10.95
N LEU A 120 -20.02 1.00 -9.69
CA LEU A 120 -21.17 0.21 -9.34
C LEU A 120 -22.43 1.08 -9.34
N LYS A 121 -23.49 0.51 -9.89
CA LYS A 121 -24.86 0.99 -9.78
C LYS A 121 -25.69 -0.20 -9.32
N ASP A 122 -26.14 -0.12 -8.07
CA ASP A 122 -26.76 -1.23 -7.35
C ASP A 122 -25.80 -2.43 -7.30
N THR A 123 -26.10 -3.51 -8.03
CA THR A 123 -25.26 -4.71 -8.13
C THR A 123 -24.56 -4.84 -9.49
N THR A 124 -24.66 -3.82 -10.35
CA THR A 124 -24.16 -3.87 -11.73
C THR A 124 -23.04 -2.87 -11.96
N THR A 125 -22.10 -3.21 -12.83
CA THR A 125 -21.01 -2.32 -13.20
C THR A 125 -21.36 -1.52 -14.45
N VAL A 126 -21.29 -0.19 -14.37
CA VAL A 126 -21.53 0.73 -15.50
C VAL A 126 -20.26 1.49 -15.87
N LYS A 127 -20.06 1.72 -17.17
CA LYS A 127 -18.92 2.49 -17.68
C LYS A 127 -19.24 3.98 -17.71
N VAL A 128 -18.38 4.79 -17.12
CA VAL A 128 -18.48 6.25 -17.10
C VAL A 128 -17.19 6.88 -17.63
N THR A 129 -17.25 8.18 -17.95
CA THR A 129 -16.04 8.93 -18.33
C THR A 129 -15.29 9.39 -17.08
N PRO A 130 -13.97 9.64 -17.14
CA PRO A 130 -13.27 10.28 -16.04
C PRO A 130 -13.89 11.62 -15.60
N LYS A 131 -14.37 12.43 -16.57
CA LYS A 131 -15.00 13.71 -16.30
C LYS A 131 -16.30 13.57 -15.50
N TRP A 132 -17.01 12.45 -15.64
CA TRP A 132 -18.21 12.15 -14.84
C TRP A 132 -17.89 12.16 -13.34
N LEU A 133 -16.75 11.57 -12.92
CA LEU A 133 -16.31 11.53 -11.51
C LEU A 133 -16.07 12.91 -10.89
N VAL A 134 -15.89 13.97 -11.70
CA VAL A 134 -15.70 15.33 -11.21
C VAL A 134 -17.01 15.91 -10.68
N ASN A 135 -18.11 15.57 -11.34
CA ASN A 135 -19.44 16.14 -11.05
C ASN A 135 -20.34 15.19 -10.27
N HIS A 136 -19.87 13.97 -9.97
CA HIS A 136 -20.64 12.94 -9.29
C HIS A 136 -19.92 12.49 -8.04
N LYS A 137 -20.65 12.51 -6.93
CA LYS A 137 -20.21 11.91 -5.67
C LYS A 137 -20.66 10.46 -5.67
N LEU A 138 -19.70 9.56 -5.49
CA LEU A 138 -20.00 8.14 -5.38
C LEU A 138 -20.63 7.85 -4.00
N ALA A 139 -21.67 7.02 -3.99
CA ALA A 139 -22.35 6.61 -2.76
C ALA A 139 -21.46 5.64 -1.97
N ASN A 140 -21.65 5.57 -0.65
CA ASN A 140 -21.01 4.56 0.22
C ASN A 140 -19.47 4.55 0.23
N SER A 141 -18.82 5.64 -0.20
CA SER A 141 -17.37 5.80 -0.03
C SER A 141 -16.55 4.65 -0.68
N PRO A 142 -16.72 4.40 -1.98
CA PRO A 142 -16.34 3.13 -2.57
C PRO A 142 -14.83 2.98 -2.78
N TYR A 143 -14.42 1.71 -2.87
CA TYR A 143 -13.05 1.30 -3.11
C TYR A 143 -12.88 0.82 -4.55
N PHE A 144 -11.70 1.10 -5.09
CA PHE A 144 -11.34 0.82 -6.46
C PHE A 144 -9.97 0.17 -6.53
N TYR A 145 -9.73 -0.57 -7.61
CA TYR A 145 -8.37 -0.81 -8.11
C TYR A 145 -8.15 0.00 -9.39
N TYR A 146 -6.89 0.30 -9.70
CA TYR A 146 -6.55 1.14 -10.86
C TYR A 146 -5.32 0.65 -11.61
N ARG A 147 -5.25 0.95 -12.90
CA ARG A 147 -4.08 0.69 -13.75
C ARG A 147 -3.48 1.99 -14.23
N VAL A 148 -2.16 2.06 -14.30
CA VAL A 148 -1.41 3.22 -14.82
C VAL A 148 -0.59 2.85 -16.06
N ASN A 149 -0.31 3.82 -16.92
CA ASN A 149 0.64 3.70 -18.02
C ASN A 149 2.08 4.09 -17.60
N GLY A 150 3.04 4.03 -18.53
CA GLY A 150 4.44 4.43 -18.30
C GLY A 150 4.64 5.90 -17.89
N HIS A 151 3.62 6.76 -18.08
CA HIS A 151 3.64 8.16 -17.66
C HIS A 151 2.94 8.39 -16.30
N SER A 152 2.66 7.31 -15.54
CA SER A 152 1.91 7.37 -14.27
C SER A 152 0.51 7.99 -14.40
N GLN A 153 -0.12 7.86 -15.58
CA GLN A 153 -1.50 8.27 -15.79
C GLN A 153 -2.43 7.08 -15.66
N ILE A 154 -3.58 7.29 -15.04
CA ILE A 154 -4.61 6.26 -14.86
C ILE A 154 -5.22 5.92 -16.23
N THR A 155 -5.21 4.64 -16.59
CA THR A 155 -5.79 4.11 -17.83
C THR A 155 -7.07 3.30 -17.59
N ALA A 156 -7.23 2.74 -16.40
CA ALA A 156 -8.43 2.02 -16.00
C ALA A 156 -8.64 2.17 -14.49
N VAL A 157 -9.90 2.29 -14.08
CA VAL A 157 -10.37 2.28 -12.69
C VAL A 157 -11.66 1.50 -12.66
N GLU A 158 -11.80 0.59 -11.69
CA GLU A 158 -13.02 -0.21 -11.53
C GLU A 158 -13.34 -0.35 -10.05
N GLU A 159 -14.60 -0.03 -9.74
CA GLU A 159 -15.17 -0.11 -8.40
C GLU A 159 -15.31 -1.57 -7.99
N ILE A 160 -15.00 -1.83 -6.73
CA ILE A 160 -14.99 -3.18 -6.17
C ILE A 160 -16.29 -3.40 -5.44
N TYR A 161 -16.97 -4.48 -5.80
CA TYR A 161 -18.09 -4.99 -5.02
C TYR A 161 -17.55 -5.96 -3.98
N HIS A 162 -17.80 -5.63 -2.70
CA HIS A 162 -17.73 -6.61 -1.63
C HIS A 162 -19.17 -6.91 -1.20
N PRO A 163 -19.59 -8.18 -1.25
CA PRO A 163 -20.93 -8.58 -0.83
C PRO A 163 -21.19 -8.27 0.65
#